data_AF-A0A6B3GGR9-F1
#
_entry.id   AF-A0A6B3GGR9-F1
#
_cell.length_a   1.000
_cell.length_b   1.000
_cell.length_c   1.000
_cell.angle_alpha   90.00
_cell.angle_beta   90.00
_cell.angle_gamma   90.00
#
_symmetry.space_group_name_H-M   'P 1'
#
loop_
_entity.id
_entity.type
_entity.pdbx_description
1 polymer ?
#
loop_
_entity_poly.entity_id
_entity_poly.type
_entity_poly.pdbx_seq_one_letter_code
_entity_poly.pdbx_strand_id
1 'polypeptide(L)'
;PGPSQLGVVDGILVDRAFVANRQKQAQELAEVSDVNPPAPHNIANALAAAALARAFGVEPAAVRDGLRAFRPDAHRIEHVADIGEVAYVDDSKATNTHATEASLAAYDSIVWIAGGLA
;
A
#
# COMPACT_ATOMS: atom_id res chain seq x y z
N PRO A 1 -13.35 10.11 5.23
CA PRO A 1 -12.68 11.26 4.56
C PRO A 1 -13.66 12.42 4.36
N GLY A 2 -13.18 13.66 4.47
CA GLY A 2 -13.97 14.88 4.25
C GLY A 2 -14.12 15.27 2.77
N PRO A 3 -14.77 16.40 2.47
CA PRO A 3 -14.79 16.97 1.11
C PRO A 3 -13.37 17.22 0.59
N SER A 4 -13.16 17.00 -0.71
CA SER A 4 -11.84 17.18 -1.35
C SER A 4 -10.75 16.21 -0.88
N GLN A 5 -11.13 15.06 -0.31
CA GLN A 5 -10.19 14.02 0.13
C GLN A 5 -10.50 12.67 -0.49
N LEU A 6 -9.46 11.84 -0.59
CA LEU A 6 -9.61 10.39 -0.71
C LEU A 6 -9.42 9.76 0.67
N GLY A 7 -10.01 8.59 0.91
CA GLY A 7 -9.79 7.85 2.16
C GLY A 7 -10.54 6.53 2.20
N VAL A 8 -10.57 5.90 3.37
CA VAL A 8 -11.31 4.65 3.60
C VAL A 8 -12.63 4.92 4.32
N VAL A 9 -13.71 4.25 3.89
CA VAL A 9 -15.01 4.18 4.58
C VAL A 9 -15.48 2.73 4.51
N ASP A 10 -15.77 2.11 5.64
CA ASP A 10 -16.31 0.74 5.72
C ASP A 10 -15.54 -0.29 4.88
N GLY A 11 -14.20 -0.19 4.85
CA GLY A 11 -13.34 -1.09 4.08
C GLY A 11 -13.23 -0.76 2.58
N ILE A 12 -13.75 0.38 2.14
CA ILE A 12 -13.73 0.82 0.74
C ILE A 12 -12.86 2.07 0.59
N LEU A 13 -11.97 2.07 -0.39
CA LEU A 13 -11.25 3.27 -0.85
C LEU A 13 -12.23 4.14 -1.64
N VAL A 14 -12.42 5.38 -1.19
CA VAL A 14 -13.40 6.32 -1.77
C VAL A 14 -12.76 7.64 -2.21
N ASP A 15 -13.25 8.16 -3.33
CA ASP A 15 -12.95 9.47 -3.89
C ASP A 15 -14.08 10.47 -3.62
N ARG A 16 -13.80 11.48 -2.79
CA ARG A 16 -14.64 12.66 -2.58
C ARG A 16 -14.00 13.93 -3.12
N ALA A 17 -12.91 13.81 -3.87
CA ALA A 17 -12.11 14.91 -4.37
C ALA A 17 -12.36 15.25 -5.84
N PHE A 18 -12.64 14.25 -6.69
CA PHE A 18 -12.76 14.46 -8.14
C PHE A 18 -14.14 14.12 -8.69
N VAL A 19 -15.14 14.05 -7.81
CA VAL A 19 -16.57 13.93 -8.19
C VAL A 19 -17.23 15.29 -8.36
N ALA A 20 -18.31 15.37 -9.15
CA ALA A 20 -19.01 16.63 -9.41
C ALA A 20 -19.66 17.21 -8.14
N ASN A 21 -20.25 16.36 -7.29
CA ASN A 21 -20.91 16.79 -6.04
C ASN A 21 -20.16 16.26 -4.81
N ARG A 22 -18.98 16.80 -4.53
CA ARG A 22 -18.06 16.39 -3.44
C ARG A 22 -18.64 16.49 -2.03
N GLN A 23 -19.68 17.31 -1.87
CA GLN A 23 -20.41 17.48 -0.60
C GLN A 23 -21.29 16.27 -0.30
N LYS A 24 -21.91 15.67 -1.34
CA LYS A 24 -22.96 14.64 -1.17
C LYS A 24 -22.63 13.29 -1.81
N GLN A 25 -21.59 13.20 -2.61
CA GLN A 25 -21.20 11.98 -3.31
C GLN A 25 -19.79 11.55 -2.90
N ALA A 26 -19.62 10.24 -2.83
CA ALA A 26 -18.34 9.57 -2.74
C ALA A 26 -18.31 8.50 -3.83
N GLN A 27 -17.27 8.50 -4.64
CA GLN A 27 -17.07 7.49 -5.67
C GLN A 27 -16.24 6.36 -5.09
N GLU A 28 -16.77 5.15 -5.14
CA GLU A 28 -16.01 3.94 -4.83
C GLU A 28 -14.88 3.73 -5.85
N LEU A 29 -13.70 3.41 -5.35
CA LEU A 29 -12.52 3.12 -6.17
C LEU A 29 -12.12 1.64 -6.07
N ALA A 30 -12.00 1.08 -4.88
CA ALA A 30 -11.63 -0.31 -4.66
C ALA A 30 -11.95 -0.73 -3.23
N GLU A 31 -11.95 -2.02 -2.95
CA GLU A 31 -11.94 -2.50 -1.57
C GLU A 31 -10.54 -2.44 -0.97
N VAL A 32 -10.41 -2.37 0.36
CA VAL A 32 -9.12 -2.53 1.04
C VAL A 32 -8.51 -3.91 0.73
N SER A 33 -9.35 -4.92 0.50
CA SER A 33 -8.95 -6.27 0.07
C SER A 33 -8.30 -6.30 -1.32
N ASP A 34 -8.55 -5.30 -2.17
CA ASP A 34 -7.94 -5.16 -3.50
C ASP A 34 -6.49 -4.64 -3.42
N VAL A 35 -6.05 -4.13 -2.26
CA VAL A 35 -4.67 -3.67 -2.02
C VAL A 35 -3.85 -4.83 -1.45
N ASN A 36 -2.76 -5.21 -2.13
CA ASN A 36 -1.95 -6.35 -1.74
C ASN A 36 -0.49 -5.96 -1.40
N PRO A 37 0.04 -6.28 -0.20
CA PRO A 37 -0.72 -6.71 0.98
C PRO A 37 -1.54 -5.53 1.56
N PRO A 38 -2.68 -5.79 2.22
CA PRO A 38 -3.58 -4.77 2.76
C PRO A 38 -3.04 -4.15 4.07
N ALA A 39 -1.78 -3.71 4.04
CA ALA A 39 -1.11 -3.06 5.15
C ALA A 39 -1.45 -1.55 5.19
N PRO A 40 -1.48 -0.90 6.37
CA PRO A 40 -1.85 0.52 6.49
C PRO A 40 -1.07 1.46 5.56
N HIS A 41 0.24 1.25 5.41
CA HIS A 41 1.08 2.05 4.53
C HIS A 41 0.77 1.80 3.04
N ASN A 42 0.42 0.58 2.65
CA ASN A 42 0.03 0.26 1.27
C ASN A 42 -1.34 0.82 0.93
N ILE A 43 -2.27 0.84 1.88
CA ILE A 43 -3.56 1.52 1.72
C ILE A 43 -3.33 3.02 1.52
N ALA A 44 -2.44 3.65 2.31
CA ALA A 44 -2.07 5.05 2.13
C ALA A 44 -1.43 5.30 0.75
N ASN A 45 -0.52 4.43 0.31
CA ASN A 45 0.09 4.50 -1.02
C ASN A 45 -0.95 4.34 -2.14
N ALA A 46 -1.89 3.40 -2.01
CA ALA A 46 -2.98 3.17 -2.95
C ALA A 46 -3.88 4.41 -3.07
N LEU A 47 -4.25 5.03 -1.93
CA LEU A 47 -5.02 6.28 -1.90
C LEU A 47 -4.26 7.45 -2.55
N ALA A 48 -2.95 7.55 -2.31
CA ALA A 48 -2.12 8.58 -2.94
C ALA A 48 -2.02 8.38 -4.46
N ALA A 49 -1.78 7.15 -4.91
CA ALA A 49 -1.75 6.80 -6.33
C ALA A 49 -3.11 7.07 -7.01
N ALA A 50 -4.20 6.67 -6.36
CA ALA A 50 -5.55 6.97 -6.84
C ALA A 50 -5.81 8.48 -6.94
N ALA A 51 -5.40 9.26 -5.94
CA ALA A 51 -5.58 10.72 -5.96
C ALA A 51 -4.85 11.35 -7.15
N LEU A 52 -3.61 10.92 -7.42
CA LEU A 52 -2.84 11.38 -8.57
C LEU A 52 -3.52 11.01 -9.89
N ALA A 53 -3.93 9.75 -10.06
CA ALA A 53 -4.61 9.31 -11.27
C ALA A 53 -5.92 10.08 -11.51
N ARG A 54 -6.74 10.27 -10.47
CA ARG A 54 -7.99 11.02 -10.53
C ARG A 54 -7.78 12.50 -10.83
N ALA A 55 -6.69 13.10 -10.36
CA ALA A 55 -6.32 14.49 -10.69
C ALA A 55 -6.03 14.69 -12.19
N PHE A 56 -5.57 13.64 -12.89
CA PHE A 56 -5.35 13.64 -14.34
C PHE A 56 -6.58 13.18 -15.14
N GLY A 57 -7.73 12.99 -14.49
CA GLY A 57 -8.98 12.61 -15.16
C GLY A 57 -9.09 11.12 -15.49
N VAL A 58 -8.26 10.25 -14.90
CA VAL A 58 -8.41 8.79 -15.07
C VAL A 58 -9.74 8.34 -14.45
N GLU A 59 -10.52 7.56 -15.19
CA GLU A 59 -11.83 7.10 -14.73
C GLU A 59 -11.74 6.15 -13.51
N PRO A 60 -12.71 6.18 -12.58
CA PRO A 60 -12.70 5.35 -11.36
C PRO A 60 -12.51 3.85 -11.64
N ALA A 61 -13.12 3.36 -12.72
CA ALA A 61 -12.98 1.96 -13.12
C ALA A 61 -11.54 1.60 -13.48
N ALA A 62 -10.82 2.47 -14.20
CA ALA A 62 -9.43 2.24 -14.55
C ALA A 62 -8.51 2.33 -13.31
N VAL A 63 -8.82 3.21 -12.36
CA VAL A 63 -8.11 3.26 -11.06
C VAL A 63 -8.29 1.95 -10.30
N ARG A 64 -9.52 1.43 -10.21
CA ARG A 64 -9.82 0.14 -9.58
C ARG A 64 -9.00 -0.99 -10.19
N ASP A 65 -9.03 -1.08 -11.52
CA ASP A 65 -8.37 -2.16 -12.25
C ASP A 65 -6.84 -2.06 -12.08
N GLY A 66 -6.28 -0.84 -12.05
CA GLY A 66 -4.86 -0.61 -11.74
C GLY A 66 -4.48 -1.03 -10.31
N LEU A 67 -5.30 -0.71 -9.31
CA LEU A 67 -5.08 -1.14 -7.92
C LEU A 67 -5.11 -2.66 -7.79
N ARG A 68 -6.07 -3.34 -8.43
CA ARG A 68 -6.17 -4.81 -8.46
C ARG A 68 -5.04 -5.49 -9.20
N ALA A 69 -4.52 -4.85 -10.26
CA ALA A 69 -3.42 -5.36 -11.06
C ALA A 69 -2.06 -5.15 -10.40
N PHE A 70 -1.94 -4.17 -9.49
CA PHE A 70 -0.67 -3.88 -8.82
C PHE A 70 -0.17 -5.11 -8.04
N ARG A 71 1.09 -5.43 -8.27
CA ARG A 71 1.84 -6.40 -7.48
C ARG A 71 3.04 -5.65 -6.92
N PRO A 72 3.24 -5.63 -5.59
CA PRO A 72 4.48 -5.11 -5.03
C PRO A 72 5.66 -5.81 -5.68
N ASP A 73 6.71 -5.05 -6.00
CA ASP A 73 7.98 -5.65 -6.42
C ASP A 73 8.52 -6.58 -5.32
N ALA A 74 9.25 -7.60 -5.76
CA ALA A 74 10.08 -8.47 -4.93
C ALA A 74 10.98 -7.64 -3.99
N HIS A 75 11.39 -8.24 -2.86
CA HIS A 75 12.33 -7.69 -1.87
C HIS A 75 11.78 -6.66 -0.86
N ARG A 76 10.46 -6.66 -0.59
CA ARG A 76 9.85 -5.96 0.55
C ARG A 76 9.30 -6.99 1.53
N ILE A 77 10.10 -7.38 2.52
CA ILE A 77 9.74 -8.42 3.49
C ILE A 77 9.30 -9.71 2.75
N GLU A 78 10.05 -10.10 1.74
CA GLU A 78 9.73 -11.27 0.93
C GLU A 78 10.19 -12.54 1.61
N HIS A 79 9.28 -13.46 1.91
CA HIS A 79 9.67 -14.79 2.38
C HIS A 79 10.32 -15.57 1.24
N VAL A 80 11.61 -15.90 1.39
CA VAL A 80 12.39 -16.57 0.34
C VAL A 80 12.54 -18.07 0.56
N ALA A 81 12.57 -18.54 1.82
CA ALA A 81 12.68 -19.96 2.15
C ALA A 81 12.37 -20.27 3.62
N ASP A 82 11.97 -21.51 3.88
CA ASP A 82 12.04 -22.14 5.20
C ASP A 82 13.14 -23.19 5.19
N ILE A 83 14.12 -23.07 6.08
CA ILE A 83 15.19 -24.07 6.24
C ILE A 83 15.22 -24.51 7.70
N GLY A 84 14.75 -25.73 7.94
CA GLY A 84 14.50 -26.22 9.30
C GLY A 84 13.33 -25.46 9.92
N GLU A 85 13.54 -24.86 11.10
CA GLU A 85 12.55 -24.04 11.82
C GLU A 85 12.75 -22.53 11.59
N VAL A 86 13.60 -22.15 10.65
CA VAL A 86 13.97 -20.74 10.38
C VAL A 86 13.38 -20.28 9.06
N ALA A 87 12.57 -19.23 9.12
CA ALA A 87 12.09 -18.46 7.98
C ALA A 87 13.15 -17.46 7.52
N TYR A 88 13.43 -17.43 6.22
CA TYR A 88 14.36 -16.50 5.58
C TYR A 88 13.55 -15.45 4.83
N VAL A 89 13.82 -14.18 5.14
CA VAL A 89 13.09 -13.04 4.60
C VAL A 89 14.07 -12.09 3.92
N ASP A 90 13.85 -11.79 2.64
CA ASP A 90 14.59 -10.79 1.88
C ASP A 90 13.87 -9.43 1.97
N ASP A 91 14.56 -8.49 2.60
CA ASP A 91 14.13 -7.10 2.68
C ASP A 91 15.25 -6.15 2.22
N SER A 92 15.95 -6.51 1.15
CA SER A 92 17.05 -5.73 0.59
C SER A 92 16.68 -4.31 0.12
N LYS A 93 15.38 -3.96 0.08
CA LYS A 93 14.90 -2.59 -0.17
C LYS A 93 14.75 -1.72 1.08
N ALA A 94 14.98 -2.25 2.29
CA ALA A 94 15.09 -1.44 3.49
C ALA A 94 16.43 -0.68 3.56
N THR A 95 16.68 0.18 2.57
CA THR A 95 17.91 0.98 2.44
C THR A 95 17.87 2.29 3.23
N ASN A 96 16.84 2.50 4.06
CA ASN A 96 16.73 3.66 4.95
C ASN A 96 16.14 3.24 6.29
N THR A 97 16.41 4.01 7.34
CA THR A 97 16.06 3.69 8.72
C THR A 97 14.57 3.44 8.92
N HIS A 98 13.70 4.20 8.25
CA HIS A 98 12.26 4.03 8.34
C HIS A 98 11.80 2.69 7.74
N ALA A 99 12.31 2.33 6.57
CA ALA A 99 11.98 1.07 5.92
C ALA A 99 12.49 -0.13 6.74
N THR A 100 13.70 -0.02 7.31
CA THR A 100 14.24 -1.04 8.22
C THR A 100 13.38 -1.17 9.48
N GLU A 101 12.97 -0.06 10.10
CA GLU A 101 12.11 -0.10 11.30
C GLU A 101 10.78 -0.84 11.03
N ALA A 102 10.11 -0.52 9.91
CA ALA A 102 8.88 -1.19 9.52
C ALA A 102 9.05 -2.70 9.28
N SER A 103 10.22 -3.11 8.78
CA SER A 103 10.55 -4.51 8.52
C SER A 103 10.83 -5.31 9.79
N LEU A 104 11.65 -4.76 10.69
CA LEU A 104 11.97 -5.40 11.96
C LEU A 104 10.71 -5.53 12.84
N ALA A 105 9.81 -4.55 12.80
CA ALA A 105 8.55 -4.57 13.54
C ALA A 105 7.54 -5.61 13.05
N ALA A 106 7.77 -6.25 11.89
CA ALA A 106 6.87 -7.26 11.35
C ALA A 106 7.00 -8.65 12.03
N TYR A 107 8.02 -8.84 12.88
CA TYR A 107 8.33 -10.14 13.50
C TYR A 107 8.68 -10.01 14.98
N ASP A 108 8.30 -11.01 15.79
CA ASP A 108 8.56 -11.03 17.24
C ASP A 108 10.02 -11.38 17.59
N SER A 109 10.68 -12.20 16.77
CA SER A 109 12.07 -12.66 16.98
C SER A 109 12.81 -12.75 15.65
N ILE A 110 14.01 -12.17 15.58
CA ILE A 110 14.77 -12.02 14.34
C ILE A 110 16.27 -12.18 14.55
N VAL A 111 16.96 -12.65 13.51
CA VAL A 111 18.41 -12.51 13.34
C VAL A 111 18.63 -11.61 12.13
N TRP A 112 19.08 -10.38 12.38
CA TRP A 112 19.23 -9.37 11.33
C TRP A 112 20.64 -9.38 10.72
N ILE A 113 20.72 -9.48 9.39
CA ILE A 113 21.95 -9.27 8.62
C ILE A 113 21.99 -7.81 8.17
N ALA A 114 22.79 -7.00 8.85
CA ALA A 114 22.92 -5.56 8.58
C ALA A 114 24.27 -5.22 7.91
N GLY A 115 24.28 -4.27 6.97
CA GLY A 115 25.49 -3.75 6.34
C GLY A 115 25.20 -2.91 5.09
N GLY A 116 26.07 -1.93 4.78
CA GLY A 116 25.92 -1.03 3.63
C GLY A 116 26.58 0.34 3.85
N LEU A 117 26.56 1.20 2.83
CA LEU A 117 26.91 2.63 2.94
C LEU A 117 25.63 3.43 3.21
N ALA A 118 25.67 4.27 4.25
CA ALA A 118 24.60 5.21 4.59
C ALA A 118 24.69 6.50 3.77
#